data_AF-A0A1G2I132-F1
#
_entry.id   AF-A0A1G2I132-F1
#
_cell.length_a   1.000
_cell.length_b   1.000
_cell.length_c   1.000
_cell.angle_alpha   90.00
_cell.angle_beta   90.00
_cell.angle_gamma   90.00
#
_symmetry.space_group_name_H-M   'P 1'
#
loop_
_entity.id
_entity.type
_entity.pdbx_description
1 polymer ?
#
loop_
_entity_poly.entity_id
_entity_poly.type
_entity_poly.pdbx_seq_one_letter_code
_entity_poly.pdbx_strand_id
1 'polypeptide(L)' 'MDEAQKTKLMANCSCGSGKMYGACCGTMELCFCGSGKPVGQCCMADPKGHGVDMGNEEKV' A
#
# COMPACT_ATOMS: atom_id res chain seq x y z
N MET A 1 -12.17 -4.02 -8.79
CA MET A 1 -10.92 -3.56 -8.16
C MET A 1 -10.48 -2.33 -8.90
N ASP A 2 -10.23 -1.24 -8.18
CA ASP A 2 -9.78 0.01 -8.79
C ASP A 2 -8.24 -0.03 -8.94
N GLU A 3 -7.79 -0.41 -10.14
CA GLU A 3 -6.37 -0.61 -10.47
C GLU A 3 -5.56 0.71 -10.34
N ALA A 4 -6.20 1.85 -10.62
CA ALA A 4 -5.59 3.17 -10.48
C ALA A 4 -5.29 3.48 -9.00
N GLN A 5 -6.23 3.18 -8.11
CA GLN A 5 -6.05 3.37 -6.68
C GLN A 5 -4.96 2.44 -6.12
N LYS A 6 -4.93 1.16 -6.55
CA LYS A 6 -3.87 0.21 -6.18
C LYS A 6 -2.49 0.74 -6.57
N THR A 7 -2.34 1.18 -7.82
CA THR A 7 -1.08 1.74 -8.35
C THR A 7 -0.64 2.96 -7.54
N LYS A 8 -1.55 3.88 -7.23
CA LYS A 8 -1.27 5.06 -6.39
C LYS A 8 -0.79 4.67 -4.99
N LEU A 9 -1.42 3.69 -4.35
CA LEU A 9 -1.09 3.26 -2.99
C LEU A 9 0.23 2.49 -2.92
N MET A 10 0.56 1.73 -3.96
CA MET A 10 1.82 1.00 -4.07
C MET A 10 2.99 1.88 -4.56
N ALA A 11 2.71 3.03 -5.18
CA ALA A 11 3.74 3.97 -5.61
C ALA A 11 4.56 4.49 -4.43
N ASN A 12 5.81 4.88 -4.70
CA ASN A 12 6.68 5.47 -3.69
C ASN A 12 6.11 6.82 -3.22
N CYS A 13 6.20 7.11 -1.93
CA CYS A 13 5.60 8.31 -1.35
C CYS A 13 6.47 9.53 -1.65
N SER A 14 5.89 10.54 -2.31
CA SER A 14 6.59 11.77 -2.71
C SER A 14 7.06 12.66 -1.56
N CYS A 15 6.72 12.32 -0.30
CA CYS A 15 7.18 13.06 0.88
C CYS A 15 8.65 12.80 1.25
N GLY A 16 9.36 11.98 0.48
CA GLY A 16 10.79 11.68 0.70
C GLY A 16 11.05 10.63 1.79
N SER A 17 10.01 9.93 2.27
CA SER A 17 10.16 8.89 3.31
C SER A 17 10.80 7.60 2.80
N GLY A 18 10.89 7.40 1.48
CA GLY A 18 11.32 6.13 0.86
C GLY A 18 10.33 4.96 1.03
N LYS A 19 9.16 5.22 1.62
CA LYS A 19 8.08 4.25 1.83
C LYS A 19 7.02 4.38 0.75
N MET A 20 6.26 3.31 0.52
CA MET A 20 5.07 3.36 -0.34
C MET A 20 4.04 4.37 0.19
N TYR A 21 3.29 5.01 -0.70
CA TYR A 21 2.28 6.01 -0.37
C TYR A 21 1.25 5.44 0.61
N GLY A 22 0.71 4.26 0.36
CA GLY A 22 -0.28 3.60 1.22
C GLY A 22 0.25 3.21 2.61
N ALA A 23 1.56 3.05 2.77
CA ALA A 23 2.22 2.80 4.06
C ALA A 23 2.75 4.10 4.72
N CYS A 24 2.50 5.25 4.10
CA CYS A 24 2.99 6.56 4.51
C CYS A 24 1.83 7.57 4.50
N CYS A 25 1.85 8.59 3.64
CA CYS A 25 0.83 9.65 3.61
C CYS A 25 -0.57 9.15 3.22
N GLY A 26 -0.66 8.06 2.47
CA GLY A 26 -1.89 7.41 2.04
C GLY A 26 -2.44 6.36 3.01
N THR A 27 -1.91 6.25 4.24
CA THR A 27 -2.34 5.25 5.22
C THR A 27 -3.83 5.31 5.58
N MET A 28 -4.46 6.49 5.47
CA MET A 28 -5.88 6.67 5.77
C MET A 28 -6.78 6.58 4.53
N GLU A 29 -6.21 6.45 3.32
CA GLU A 29 -6.99 6.17 2.11
C GLU A 29 -7.67 4.80 2.24
N LEU A 30 -8.85 4.63 1.64
CA LEU A 30 -9.55 3.34 1.64
C LEU A 30 -8.79 2.29 0.85
N CYS A 31 -8.81 1.01 1.25
CA CYS A 31 -8.17 -0.01 0.44
C CYS A 31 -8.96 -0.35 -0.84
N PHE A 32 -8.22 -0.55 -1.92
CA PHE A 32 -8.69 -0.95 -3.25
C PHE A 32 -9.39 -2.32 -3.28
N CYS A 33 -9.24 -3.14 -2.22
CA CYS A 33 -9.93 -4.42 -2.08
C CYS A 33 -11.43 -4.29 -1.74
N GLY A 34 -11.91 -3.07 -1.47
CA GLY A 34 -13.33 -2.81 -1.22
C GLY A 34 -13.80 -3.12 0.21
N SER A 35 -12.89 -3.42 1.15
CA SER A 35 -13.24 -3.70 2.54
C SER A 35 -13.79 -2.50 3.32
N GLY A 36 -13.74 -1.28 2.75
CA GLY A 36 -14.11 -0.05 3.45
C GLY A 36 -13.15 0.35 4.58
N LYS A 37 -12.04 -0.36 4.73
CA LYS A 37 -11.01 -0.10 5.74
C LYS A 37 -9.89 0.77 5.17
N PRO A 38 -9.24 1.61 6.00
CA PRO A 38 -8.06 2.34 5.58
C PRO A 38 -6.92 1.38 5.24
N VAL A 39 -6.11 1.75 4.25
CA VAL A 39 -5.02 0.95 3.68
C VAL A 39 -4.03 0.49 4.74
N GLY A 40 -3.67 1.38 5.67
CA GLY A 40 -2.78 1.07 6.78
C GLY A 40 -3.31 0.01 7.75
N GLN A 41 -4.63 -0.24 7.76
CA GLN A 41 -5.28 -1.27 8.58
C GLN A 41 -5.81 -2.44 7.74
N CYS A 42 -5.40 -2.53 6.49
CA CYS A 42 -5.89 -3.52 5.54
C CYS A 42 -4.73 -4.02 4.67
N CYS A 43 -4.65 -3.55 3.43
CA CYS A 43 -3.69 -4.05 2.44
C CYS A 43 -2.23 -3.71 2.75
N MET A 44 -1.94 -2.75 3.63
CA MET A 44 -0.58 -2.51 4.15
C MET A 44 -0.37 -3.13 5.54
N ALA A 45 -1.44 -3.59 6.21
CA ALA A 45 -1.33 -4.38 7.43
C ALA A 45 -1.01 -5.85 7.13
N ASP A 46 -1.60 -6.39 6.04
CA ASP A 46 -1.26 -7.71 5.50
C ASP A 46 -1.10 -7.65 3.98
N PRO A 47 0.04 -7.12 3.50
CA PRO A 47 0.30 -6.94 2.06
C PRO A 47 0.32 -8.27 1.30
N LYS A 48 0.87 -9.35 1.88
CA LYS A 48 0.91 -10.67 1.24
C LYS A 48 -0.49 -11.22 0.96
N GLY A 49 -1.43 -11.16 1.92
CA GLY A 49 -2.80 -11.63 1.72
C GLY A 49 -3.59 -10.80 0.71
N HIS A 50 -3.11 -9.60 0.37
CA HIS A 50 -3.72 -8.71 -0.62
C HIS A 50 -2.98 -8.67 -1.97
N GLY A 51 -2.01 -9.58 -2.17
CA GLY A 51 -1.20 -9.61 -3.40
C GLY A 51 -0.39 -8.32 -3.60
N VAL A 52 -0.05 -7.65 -2.51
CA VAL A 52 0.83 -6.49 -2.48
C VAL A 52 2.24 -7.01 -2.24
N ASP A 53 3.05 -7.04 -3.29
CA ASP A 53 4.47 -7.33 -3.15
C ASP A 53 5.17 -6.11 -2.56
N MET A 54 5.29 -6.07 -1.23
CA MET A 54 6.15 -5.13 -0.54
C MET A 54 7.59 -5.63 -0.69
N GLY A 55 8.19 -5.43 -1.87
CA GLY A 55 9.53 -5.88 -2.25
C GLY A 55 10.44 -6.05 -1.04
N ASN A 56 10.61 -7.30 -0.63
CA ASN A 56 11.59 -7.66 0.37
C ASN A 56 12.94 -7.44 -0.31
N GLU A 57 13.73 -6.48 0.18
CA GLU A 57 15.17 -6.48 -0.01
C GLU A 57 15.67 -7.86 0.41
N GLU A 58 15.86 -8.71 -0.59
CA GLU A 58 16.61 -9.93 -0.49
C GLU A 58 18.01 -9.50 -0.02
N LYS A 59 18.31 -9.75 1.26
CA LYS A 59 19.68 -9.74 1.77
C LYS A 59 20.51 -10.65 0.86
N VAL A 60 21.30 -10.06 -0.03
CA VAL A 60 22.46 -10.69 -0.67
C VAL A 60 23.70 -9.92 -0.24
#